data_AF-A0A0F2TIW4-F1
#
_entry.id   AF-A0A0F2TIW4-F1
#
_cell.length_a   1.000
_cell.length_b   1.000
_cell.length_c   1.000
_cell.angle_alpha   90.00
_cell.angle_beta   90.00
_cell.angle_gamma   90.00
#
_symmetry.space_group_name_H-M   'P 1'
#
loop_
_entity.id
_entity.type
_entity.pdbx_description
1 polymer ?
#
loop_
_entity_poly.entity_id
_entity_poly.type
_entity_poly.pdbx_seq_one_letter_code
_entity_poly.pdbx_strand_id
1 'polypeptide(L)'
;MDLDDGTPPRPGRGLVPLPARRRSRLRSNPRLARLTVLLAAFVCAACGLVYELELVALGDYLLGDTVTQTSVVLSVMVFAMGLGSLLAKRLTRRPATAFALVECALALTGGLSVLALYSCWAWIGRYQAAMVVLTCLIGILIGAEIPLLMTLIQRIRREDAGRAVADLFAADYVGALIGGLAFPFLILPALGPGDGALLTGAVNAVAGAAVVLWLFREEPAPRIRRLLWTGCALVLGLLAAAAAGSDLIERAARHALYGGDVRYATRSRYQEIVLTGPAEGPLRLYLGGRLAACGPDEYRGNEALVHPAMAAGPDTRVLLLGGGDGLALREVLRHRGVRTVRLVDTDPALPRLARTDPALSALGDHSLDDPRVTVTAADPLAWLRRAPEDGPGDGYDVVLADLPAPADGGPVAFHSQEFYGLAARLLAPGGRIAVRAGGDEGGLWQIESGLRAAGLRTAPYAVPGDATAACRPGPPDTAQDYLLAAADRPALTLAPDAPPPRALTPDTLRASAARLTALRPLHPPPPLTLLGPR
;
A
#
# COMPACT_ATOMS: atom_id res chain seq x y z
N MET A 1 -40.03 44.70 76.72
CA MET A 1 -41.43 44.51 76.32
C MET A 1 -41.41 43.48 75.21
N ASP A 2 -42.36 42.55 75.26
CA ASP A 2 -42.59 41.40 74.37
C ASP A 2 -41.69 40.18 74.66
N LEU A 3 -42.03 39.37 75.66
CA LEU A 3 -43.09 38.36 75.78
C LEU A 3 -42.65 36.97 75.25
N ASP A 4 -42.42 36.14 76.25
CA ASP A 4 -42.31 34.69 76.30
C ASP A 4 -43.52 34.02 75.64
N ASP A 5 -43.29 33.02 74.78
CA ASP A 5 -44.34 32.09 74.37
C ASP A 5 -43.76 30.68 74.21
N GLY A 6 -43.87 29.92 75.30
CA GLY A 6 -43.47 28.52 75.37
C GLY A 6 -44.43 27.62 74.61
N THR A 7 -43.91 26.88 73.64
CA THR A 7 -44.57 25.70 73.07
C THR A 7 -43.62 24.50 73.07
N PRO A 8 -44.04 23.32 73.59
CA PRO A 8 -43.18 22.14 73.65
C PRO A 8 -43.06 21.45 72.27
N PRO A 9 -41.89 20.84 71.94
CA PRO A 9 -41.72 20.15 70.67
C PRO A 9 -42.55 18.86 70.61
N ARG A 10 -43.33 18.71 69.53
CA ARG A 10 -44.08 17.49 69.21
C ARG A 10 -43.12 16.32 68.92
N PRO A 11 -43.43 15.08 69.35
CA PRO A 11 -42.57 13.92 69.17
C PRO A 11 -42.41 13.56 67.69
N GLY A 12 -41.18 13.20 67.32
CA GLY A 12 -40.74 12.97 65.96
C GLY A 12 -41.59 11.97 65.19
N ARG A 13 -42.02 12.38 63.98
CA ARG A 13 -42.41 11.44 62.93
C ARG A 13 -41.18 10.62 62.58
N GLY A 14 -41.24 9.32 62.88
CA GLY A 14 -40.23 8.35 62.47
C GLY A 14 -39.94 8.49 60.98
N LEU A 15 -38.68 8.77 60.67
CA LEU A 15 -38.13 8.64 59.33
C LEU A 15 -38.32 7.18 58.90
N VAL A 16 -39.29 6.96 58.01
CA VAL A 16 -39.35 5.74 57.21
C VAL A 16 -38.02 5.65 56.47
N PRO A 17 -37.21 4.60 56.67
CA PRO A 17 -35.98 4.45 55.92
C PRO A 17 -36.35 4.31 54.44
N LEU A 18 -35.90 5.24 53.61
CA LEU A 18 -35.95 5.08 52.16
C LEU A 18 -35.29 3.74 51.82
N PRO A 19 -35.91 2.89 50.97
CA PRO A 19 -35.34 1.60 50.64
C PRO A 19 -33.96 1.82 50.02
N ALA A 20 -32.94 1.27 50.67
CA ALA A 20 -31.56 1.29 50.19
C ALA A 20 -31.55 0.82 48.73
N ARG A 21 -31.14 1.69 47.81
CA ARG A 21 -30.87 1.31 46.41
C ARG A 21 -30.00 0.07 46.45
N ARG A 22 -30.53 -1.07 45.98
CA ARG A 22 -29.78 -2.31 45.79
C ARG A 22 -28.53 -2.01 44.97
N ARG A 23 -27.40 -1.87 45.65
CA ARG A 23 -26.07 -1.83 45.04
C ARG A 23 -25.81 -3.26 44.55
N SER A 24 -25.81 -3.46 43.24
CA SER A 24 -25.32 -4.71 42.64
C SER A 24 -23.87 -4.88 43.06
N ARG A 25 -23.59 -5.84 43.94
CA ARG A 25 -22.22 -6.23 44.28
C ARG A 25 -21.69 -7.02 43.07
N LEU A 26 -20.68 -6.49 42.39
CA LEU A 26 -19.86 -7.27 41.46
C LEU A 26 -19.35 -8.51 42.23
N ARG A 27 -19.81 -9.71 41.85
CA ARG A 27 -19.40 -10.98 42.48
C ARG A 27 -18.06 -11.51 41.96
N SER A 28 -17.48 -10.89 40.92
CA SER A 28 -16.16 -11.23 40.39
C SER A 28 -15.05 -10.63 41.25
N ASN A 29 -13.92 -11.33 41.33
CA ASN A 29 -12.72 -10.82 42.02
C ASN A 29 -12.33 -9.47 41.39
N PRO A 30 -12.24 -8.36 42.15
CA PRO A 30 -11.99 -7.02 41.61
C PRO A 30 -10.67 -6.95 40.82
N ARG A 31 -9.70 -7.82 41.13
CA ARG A 31 -8.45 -7.93 40.37
C ARG A 31 -8.66 -8.54 38.98
N LEU A 32 -9.44 -9.61 38.90
CA LEU A 32 -9.79 -10.23 37.61
C LEU A 32 -10.63 -9.28 36.77
N ALA A 33 -11.58 -8.58 37.40
CA ALA A 33 -12.40 -7.57 36.76
C ALA A 33 -11.57 -6.46 36.10
N ARG A 34 -10.61 -5.90 36.84
CA ARG A 34 -9.68 -4.89 36.33
C ARG A 34 -8.79 -5.44 35.21
N LEU A 35 -8.25 -6.64 35.38
CA LEU A 35 -7.44 -7.29 34.36
C LEU A 35 -8.22 -7.48 33.05
N THR A 36 -9.48 -7.91 33.11
CA THR A 36 -10.33 -8.06 31.91
C THR A 36 -10.55 -6.75 31.19
N VAL A 37 -10.79 -5.64 31.90
CA VAL A 37 -10.97 -4.32 31.25
C VAL A 37 -9.67 -3.84 30.62
N LEU A 38 -8.54 -4.03 31.29
CA LEU A 38 -7.23 -3.66 30.73
C LEU A 38 -6.87 -4.52 29.51
N LEU A 39 -7.20 -5.82 29.54
CA LEU A 39 -7.02 -6.70 28.39
C LEU A 39 -7.96 -6.30 27.23
N ALA A 40 -9.21 -5.93 27.53
CA ALA A 40 -10.13 -5.43 26.52
C ALA A 40 -9.58 -4.13 25.90
N ALA A 41 -9.16 -3.16 26.71
CA ALA A 41 -8.53 -1.92 26.24
C ALA A 41 -7.31 -2.19 25.35
N PHE A 42 -6.44 -3.12 25.76
CA PHE A 42 -5.29 -3.56 24.98
C PHE A 42 -5.70 -4.13 23.61
N VAL A 43 -6.70 -5.02 23.58
CA VAL A 43 -7.17 -5.64 22.33
C VAL A 43 -7.86 -4.62 21.41
N CYS A 44 -8.70 -3.74 21.96
CA CYS A 44 -9.35 -2.68 21.21
C CYS A 44 -8.33 -1.71 20.60
N ALA A 45 -7.32 -1.29 21.37
CA ALA A 45 -6.25 -0.44 20.86
C ALA A 45 -5.41 -1.13 19.77
N ALA A 46 -5.14 -2.42 19.92
CA ALA A 46 -4.47 -3.21 18.89
C ALA A 46 -5.31 -3.27 17.60
N CYS A 47 -6.61 -3.56 17.70
CA CYS A 47 -7.51 -3.62 16.55
C CYS A 47 -7.69 -2.24 15.89
N GLY A 48 -7.84 -1.18 16.69
CA GLY A 48 -7.98 0.19 16.23
C GLY A 48 -6.78 0.63 15.38
N LEU A 49 -5.55 0.35 15.84
CA LEU A 49 -4.35 0.66 15.06
C LEU A 49 -4.23 -0.24 13.81
N VAL A 50 -4.64 -1.50 13.89
CA VAL A 50 -4.67 -2.37 12.70
C VAL A 50 -5.61 -1.81 11.62
N TYR A 51 -6.83 -1.38 11.98
CA TYR A 51 -7.75 -0.76 11.01
C TYR A 51 -7.18 0.53 10.41
N GLU A 52 -6.51 1.36 11.21
CA GLU A 52 -5.85 2.57 10.72
C GLU A 52 -4.78 2.23 9.68
N LEU A 53 -3.90 1.27 9.98
CA LEU A 53 -2.84 0.83 9.06
C LEU A 53 -3.38 0.11 7.82
N GLU A 54 -4.48 -0.64 7.94
CA GLU A 54 -5.15 -1.28 6.80
C GLU A 54 -5.67 -0.25 5.79
N LEU A 55 -6.31 0.82 6.27
CA LEU A 55 -6.80 1.90 5.41
C LEU A 55 -5.66 2.65 4.73
N VAL A 56 -4.56 2.91 5.46
CA VAL A 56 -3.34 3.52 4.89
C VAL A 56 -2.74 2.61 3.80
N ALA A 57 -2.56 1.33 4.10
CA ALA A 57 -1.96 0.37 3.18
C ALA A 57 -2.81 0.17 1.91
N LEU A 58 -4.14 0.18 2.03
CA LEU A 58 -5.02 0.06 0.88
C LEU A 58 -5.04 1.34 0.03
N GLY A 59 -4.96 2.52 0.65
CA GLY A 59 -4.86 3.80 -0.05
C GLY A 59 -3.59 3.91 -0.87
N ASP A 60 -2.47 3.49 -0.30
CA ASP A 60 -1.20 3.38 -1.01
C ASP A 60 -1.32 2.42 -2.21
N TYR A 61 -1.85 1.22 -1.97
CA TYR A 61 -2.00 0.19 -3.00
C TYR A 61 -2.83 0.63 -4.22
N LEU A 62 -3.96 1.31 -4.00
CA LEU A 62 -4.91 1.61 -5.08
C LEU A 62 -4.66 2.93 -5.80
N LEU A 63 -3.97 3.88 -5.17
CA LEU A 63 -3.75 5.23 -5.74
C LEU A 63 -2.27 5.56 -5.98
N GLY A 64 -1.32 4.85 -5.35
CA GLY A 64 0.12 5.05 -5.53
C GLY A 64 0.70 6.32 -4.87
N ASP A 65 -0.11 7.11 -4.16
CA ASP A 65 0.33 8.31 -3.44
C ASP A 65 0.39 8.06 -1.92
N THR A 66 1.47 7.41 -1.49
CA THR A 66 1.74 7.04 -0.09
C THR A 66 1.50 8.19 0.91
N VAL A 67 2.07 9.37 0.64
CA VAL A 67 2.14 10.47 1.62
C VAL A 67 0.79 11.14 1.79
N THR A 68 0.10 11.44 0.69
CA THR A 68 -1.21 12.10 0.76
C THR A 68 -2.23 11.17 1.41
N GLN A 69 -2.26 9.88 1.02
CA GLN A 69 -3.23 8.94 1.60
C GLN A 69 -2.97 8.73 3.09
N THR A 70 -1.71 8.54 3.49
CA THR A 70 -1.35 8.43 4.91
C THR A 70 -1.76 9.68 5.69
N SER A 71 -1.47 10.87 5.16
CA SER A 71 -1.80 12.14 5.81
C SER A 71 -3.31 12.33 5.97
N VAL A 72 -4.10 11.98 4.96
CA VAL A 72 -5.56 12.06 5.01
C VAL A 72 -6.13 11.08 6.03
N VAL A 73 -5.69 9.81 6.01
CA VAL A 73 -6.19 8.79 6.94
C VAL A 73 -5.86 9.19 8.38
N LEU A 74 -4.60 9.48 8.70
CA LEU A 74 -4.17 9.86 10.05
C LEU A 74 -4.92 11.12 10.54
N SER A 75 -5.00 12.17 9.72
CA SER A 75 -5.60 13.44 10.15
C SER A 75 -7.11 13.33 10.36
N VAL A 76 -7.81 12.65 9.44
CA VAL A 76 -9.25 12.41 9.57
C VAL A 76 -9.53 11.49 10.76
N MET A 77 -8.74 10.44 10.96
CA MET A 77 -8.89 9.49 12.06
C MET A 77 -8.74 10.20 13.42
N VAL A 78 -7.67 10.96 13.63
CA VAL A 78 -7.43 11.68 14.89
C VAL A 78 -8.53 12.70 15.18
N PHE A 79 -8.98 13.45 14.18
CA PHE A 79 -10.11 14.37 14.33
C PHE A 79 -11.41 13.63 14.69
N ALA A 80 -11.70 12.54 13.99
CA ALA A 80 -12.86 11.69 14.23
C ALA A 80 -12.83 11.04 15.62
N MET A 81 -11.66 10.61 16.11
CA MET A 81 -11.48 10.11 17.48
C MET A 81 -11.85 11.17 18.52
N GLY A 82 -11.43 12.42 18.32
CA GLY A 82 -11.83 13.53 19.17
C GLY A 82 -13.36 13.71 19.22
N LEU A 83 -14.01 13.64 18.06
CA LEU A 83 -15.47 13.74 17.95
C LEU A 83 -16.18 12.54 18.62
N GLY A 84 -15.67 11.34 18.42
CA GLY A 84 -16.13 10.10 19.06
C GLY A 84 -16.13 10.19 20.58
N SER A 85 -15.04 10.69 21.15
CA SER A 85 -14.89 10.89 22.60
C SER A 85 -15.92 11.88 23.16
N LEU A 86 -16.24 12.94 22.40
CA LEU A 86 -17.29 13.90 22.77
C LEU A 86 -18.69 13.28 22.70
N LEU A 87 -18.98 12.53 21.65
CA LEU A 87 -20.27 11.84 21.46
C LEU A 87 -20.49 10.75 22.53
N ALA A 88 -19.42 10.08 22.95
CA ALA A 88 -19.43 9.04 23.98
C ALA A 88 -19.93 9.52 25.34
N LYS A 89 -19.87 10.83 25.65
CA LYS A 89 -20.38 11.39 26.91
C LYS A 89 -21.82 10.99 27.20
N ARG A 90 -22.68 10.92 26.17
CA ARG A 90 -24.09 10.51 26.33
C ARG A 90 -24.24 9.01 26.57
N LEU A 91 -23.32 8.22 26.03
CA LEU A 91 -23.28 6.75 26.10
C LEU A 91 -22.77 6.23 27.46
N THR A 92 -22.02 7.04 28.22
CA THR A 92 -21.50 6.70 29.57
C THR A 92 -22.59 6.37 30.61
N ARG A 93 -23.86 6.68 30.36
CA ARG A 93 -24.99 6.31 31.24
C ARG A 93 -25.14 4.79 31.36
N ARG A 94 -24.90 4.06 30.27
CA ARG A 94 -24.96 2.59 30.19
C ARG A 94 -23.66 2.08 29.55
N PRO A 95 -22.52 2.25 30.25
CA PRO A 95 -21.20 2.15 29.62
C PRO A 95 -20.92 0.73 29.10
N ALA A 96 -21.36 -0.33 29.81
CA ALA A 96 -21.13 -1.71 29.37
C ALA A 96 -21.93 -2.06 28.10
N THR A 97 -23.20 -1.63 28.02
CA THR A 97 -24.03 -1.84 26.83
C THR A 97 -23.54 -1.00 25.65
N ALA A 98 -23.18 0.25 25.90
CA ALA A 98 -22.66 1.14 24.87
C ALA A 98 -21.33 0.64 24.31
N PHE A 99 -20.41 0.22 25.18
CA PHE A 99 -19.12 -0.35 24.78
C PHE A 99 -19.33 -1.54 23.85
N ALA A 100 -20.16 -2.52 24.24
CA ALA A 100 -20.46 -3.67 23.40
C ALA A 100 -21.05 -3.34 22.02
N LEU A 101 -21.90 -2.32 21.95
CA LEU A 101 -22.48 -1.87 20.69
C LEU A 101 -21.43 -1.18 19.82
N VAL A 102 -20.55 -0.37 20.42
CA VAL A 102 -19.43 0.26 19.73
C VAL A 102 -18.47 -0.79 19.20
N GLU A 103 -18.10 -1.79 20.00
CA GLU A 103 -17.21 -2.89 19.59
C GLU A 103 -17.79 -3.72 18.43
N CYS A 104 -19.10 -4.01 18.47
CA CYS A 104 -19.78 -4.68 17.37
C CYS A 104 -19.84 -3.82 16.10
N ALA A 105 -20.13 -2.53 16.25
CA ALA A 105 -20.16 -1.60 15.13
C ALA A 105 -18.76 -1.48 14.51
N LEU A 106 -17.73 -1.33 15.34
CA LEU A 106 -16.34 -1.22 14.92
C LEU A 106 -15.85 -2.51 14.26
N ALA A 107 -16.21 -3.67 14.82
CA ALA A 107 -15.90 -4.97 14.22
C ALA A 107 -16.50 -5.13 12.81
N LEU A 108 -17.75 -4.66 12.60
CA LEU A 108 -18.38 -4.67 11.30
C LEU A 108 -17.74 -3.67 10.34
N THR A 109 -17.63 -2.40 10.76
CA THR A 109 -17.18 -1.32 9.89
C THR A 109 -15.71 -1.44 9.56
N GLY A 110 -14.89 -1.78 10.56
CA GLY A 110 -13.46 -2.04 10.41
C GLY A 110 -13.23 -3.34 9.63
N GLY A 111 -13.85 -4.44 10.04
CA GLY A 111 -13.63 -5.74 9.39
C GLY A 111 -14.10 -5.82 7.94
N LEU A 112 -15.16 -5.09 7.57
CA LEU A 112 -15.63 -5.02 6.17
C LEU A 112 -15.04 -3.84 5.39
N SER A 113 -14.21 -2.99 6.00
CA SER A 113 -13.70 -1.75 5.37
C SER A 113 -12.91 -2.03 4.09
N VAL A 114 -11.97 -2.98 4.13
CA VAL A 114 -11.12 -3.34 3.00
C VAL A 114 -11.94 -3.85 1.83
N LEU A 115 -12.87 -4.78 2.08
CA LEU A 115 -13.75 -5.31 1.03
C LEU A 115 -14.66 -4.23 0.43
N ALA A 116 -15.21 -3.35 1.27
CA ALA A 116 -16.05 -2.25 0.82
C ALA A 116 -15.27 -1.24 -0.04
N LEU A 117 -14.03 -0.93 0.34
CA LEU A 117 -13.17 -0.02 -0.41
C LEU A 117 -12.70 -0.61 -1.73
N TYR A 118 -12.28 -1.87 -1.73
CA TYR A 118 -11.91 -2.58 -2.95
C TYR A 118 -13.09 -2.65 -3.93
N SER A 119 -14.29 -2.94 -3.42
CA SER A 119 -15.55 -2.92 -4.17
C SER A 119 -15.88 -1.53 -4.75
N CYS A 120 -15.72 -0.48 -3.96
CA CYS A 120 -15.94 0.89 -4.39
C CYS A 120 -14.98 1.30 -5.51
N TRP A 121 -13.71 0.91 -5.40
CA TRP A 121 -12.71 1.16 -6.44
C TRP A 121 -13.05 0.40 -7.73
N ALA A 122 -13.40 -0.88 -7.63
CA ALA A 122 -13.72 -1.73 -8.78
C ALA A 122 -14.97 -1.29 -9.56
N TRP A 123 -16.03 -0.84 -8.88
CA TRP A 123 -17.33 -0.58 -9.53
C TRP A 123 -17.76 0.89 -9.59
N ILE A 124 -17.40 1.70 -8.59
CA ILE A 124 -17.94 3.06 -8.42
C ILE A 124 -16.94 4.11 -8.88
N GLY A 125 -15.63 3.80 -8.84
CA GLY A 125 -14.56 4.73 -9.19
C GLY A 125 -14.39 5.91 -8.22
N ARG A 126 -15.09 5.92 -7.07
CA ARG A 126 -15.05 7.00 -6.05
C ARG A 126 -14.37 6.56 -4.75
N TYR A 127 -13.20 5.94 -4.88
CA TYR A 127 -12.45 5.38 -3.76
C TYR A 127 -12.12 6.39 -2.65
N GLN A 128 -11.57 7.57 -2.99
CA GLN A 128 -11.12 8.56 -1.99
C GLN A 128 -12.27 9.00 -1.06
N ALA A 129 -13.46 9.23 -1.62
CA ALA A 129 -14.63 9.62 -0.82
C ALA A 129 -15.06 8.49 0.13
N ALA A 130 -15.09 7.25 -0.35
CA ALA A 130 -15.41 6.09 0.48
C ALA A 130 -14.37 5.88 1.60
N MET A 131 -13.08 6.06 1.30
CA MET A 131 -11.99 5.96 2.27
C MET A 131 -12.17 7.00 3.37
N VAL A 132 -12.37 8.28 3.03
CA VAL A 132 -12.59 9.34 4.03
C VAL A 132 -13.81 9.06 4.91
N VAL A 133 -14.91 8.57 4.32
CA VAL A 133 -16.13 8.21 5.09
C VAL A 133 -15.86 7.07 6.05
N LEU A 134 -15.20 6.00 5.61
CA LEU A 134 -14.88 4.85 6.45
C LEU A 134 -13.87 5.21 7.55
N THR A 135 -12.81 5.96 7.22
CA THR A 135 -11.85 6.50 8.21
C THR A 135 -12.57 7.32 9.28
N CYS A 136 -13.48 8.22 8.87
CA CYS A 136 -14.24 9.04 9.81
C CYS A 136 -15.16 8.19 10.71
N LEU A 137 -15.84 7.20 10.13
CA LEU A 137 -16.72 6.30 10.89
C LEU A 137 -15.95 5.47 11.91
N ILE A 138 -14.85 4.84 11.48
CA ILE A 138 -13.97 4.02 12.33
C ILE A 138 -13.36 4.89 13.44
N GLY A 139 -12.86 6.09 13.10
CA GLY A 139 -12.29 7.01 14.09
C GLY A 139 -13.29 7.47 15.14
N ILE A 140 -14.54 7.76 14.77
CA ILE A 140 -15.60 8.09 15.73
C ILE A 140 -15.85 6.93 16.70
N LEU A 141 -15.84 5.69 16.20
CA LEU A 141 -16.07 4.49 17.01
C LEU A 141 -14.89 4.24 17.97
N ILE A 142 -13.65 4.27 17.49
CA ILE A 142 -12.43 4.15 18.31
C ILE A 142 -12.41 5.26 19.38
N GLY A 143 -12.66 6.51 18.99
CA GLY A 143 -12.69 7.64 19.91
C GLY A 143 -13.70 7.50 21.06
N ALA A 144 -14.77 6.72 20.86
CA ALA A 144 -15.77 6.50 21.88
C ALA A 144 -15.33 5.50 22.97
N GLU A 145 -14.29 4.71 22.73
CA GLU A 145 -13.87 3.61 23.62
C GLU A 145 -13.28 4.11 24.94
N ILE A 146 -12.33 5.05 24.89
CA ILE A 146 -11.60 5.52 26.08
C ILE A 146 -12.56 6.07 27.15
N PRO A 147 -13.53 6.96 26.84
CA PRO A 147 -14.51 7.41 27.85
C PRO A 147 -15.37 6.28 28.44
N LEU A 148 -15.73 5.28 27.62
CA LEU A 148 -16.54 4.14 28.05
C LEU A 148 -15.74 3.22 28.98
N LEU A 149 -14.52 2.83 28.58
CA LEU A 149 -13.60 2.01 29.37
C LEU A 149 -13.23 2.71 30.68
N MET A 150 -12.94 4.01 30.64
CA MET A 150 -12.65 4.79 31.84
C MET A 150 -13.82 4.75 32.83
N THR A 151 -15.05 4.92 32.33
CA THR A 151 -16.26 4.83 33.16
C THR A 151 -16.42 3.42 33.76
N LEU A 152 -16.05 2.36 33.04
CA LEU A 152 -16.09 0.99 33.53
C LEU A 152 -15.03 0.73 34.62
N ILE A 153 -13.79 1.18 34.44
CA ILE A 153 -12.72 1.03 35.44
C ILE A 153 -13.07 1.76 36.73
N GLN A 154 -13.54 3.01 36.64
CA GLN A 154 -13.94 3.80 37.81
C GLN A 154 -15.10 3.16 38.61
N ARG A 155 -15.94 2.34 37.97
CA ARG A 155 -17.01 1.59 38.65
C ARG A 155 -16.50 0.37 39.42
N ILE A 156 -15.41 -0.25 38.98
CA ILE A 156 -14.86 -1.48 39.59
C ILE A 156 -14.14 -1.16 40.91
N ARG A 157 -13.48 -0.01 41.02
CA ARG A 157 -12.76 0.38 42.24
C ARG A 157 -12.64 1.91 42.35
N ARG A 158 -12.78 2.45 43.56
CA ARG A 158 -12.38 3.82 43.92
C ARG A 158 -10.85 3.91 44.04
N GLU A 159 -10.13 3.52 43.01
CA GLU A 159 -8.72 3.87 42.89
C GLU A 159 -8.62 5.36 42.55
N ASP A 160 -7.49 6.00 42.89
CA ASP A 160 -7.21 7.37 42.47
C ASP A 160 -7.45 7.47 40.97
N ALA A 161 -8.33 8.38 40.53
CA ALA A 161 -8.72 8.49 39.13
C ALA A 161 -7.49 8.59 38.22
N GLY A 162 -6.41 9.25 38.69
CA GLY A 162 -5.13 9.34 37.97
C GLY A 162 -4.44 8.00 37.71
N ARG A 163 -4.45 7.04 38.66
CA ARG A 163 -3.83 5.72 38.44
C ARG A 163 -4.62 4.90 37.43
N ALA A 164 -5.95 4.88 37.56
CA ALA A 164 -6.84 4.21 36.61
C ALA A 164 -6.68 4.76 35.18
N VAL A 165 -6.54 6.08 35.04
CA VAL A 165 -6.23 6.73 33.75
C VAL A 165 -4.88 6.23 33.21
N ALA A 166 -3.82 6.26 34.03
CA ALA A 166 -2.49 5.87 33.62
C ALA A 166 -2.41 4.39 33.18
N ASP A 167 -3.04 3.48 33.93
CA ASP A 167 -3.09 2.06 33.58
C ASP A 167 -3.85 1.81 32.27
N LEU A 168 -4.94 2.55 32.03
CA LEU A 168 -5.71 2.45 30.80
C LEU A 168 -4.89 2.94 29.60
N PHE A 169 -4.24 4.10 29.70
CA PHE A 169 -3.35 4.59 28.65
C PHE A 169 -2.14 3.69 28.41
N ALA A 170 -1.59 3.08 29.46
CA ALA A 170 -0.50 2.12 29.31
C ALA A 170 -0.96 0.89 28.50
N ALA A 171 -2.13 0.34 28.82
CA ALA A 171 -2.72 -0.78 28.07
C ALA A 171 -3.01 -0.39 26.61
N ASP A 172 -3.52 0.82 26.39
CA ASP A 172 -3.80 1.38 25.07
C ASP A 172 -2.52 1.51 24.22
N TYR A 173 -1.46 2.14 24.75
CA TYR A 173 -0.19 2.30 24.03
C TYR A 173 0.50 0.97 23.73
N VAL A 174 0.47 0.01 24.67
CA VAL A 174 1.07 -1.31 24.43
C VAL A 174 0.24 -2.10 23.41
N GLY A 175 -1.10 -1.98 23.47
CA GLY A 175 -2.02 -2.55 22.50
C GLY A 175 -1.77 -2.02 21.10
N ALA A 176 -1.75 -0.70 20.94
CA ALA A 176 -1.42 -0.04 19.69
C ALA A 176 -0.06 -0.50 19.17
N LEU A 177 1.01 -0.47 19.97
CA LEU A 177 2.34 -0.95 19.53
C LEU A 177 2.29 -2.39 18.99
N ILE A 178 1.65 -3.30 19.72
CA ILE A 178 1.56 -4.71 19.31
C ILE A 178 0.71 -4.86 18.04
N GLY A 179 -0.43 -4.17 17.95
CA GLY A 179 -1.26 -4.16 16.73
C GLY A 179 -0.49 -3.62 15.52
N GLY A 180 0.26 -2.53 15.72
CA GLY A 180 1.01 -1.85 14.67
C GLY A 180 2.18 -2.65 14.13
N LEU A 181 2.79 -3.51 14.96
CA LEU A 181 3.79 -4.47 14.52
C LEU A 181 3.15 -5.76 13.98
N ALA A 182 2.06 -6.24 14.58
CA ALA A 182 1.37 -7.43 14.13
C ALA A 182 0.82 -7.27 12.72
N PHE A 183 0.33 -6.09 12.35
CA PHE A 183 -0.22 -5.84 11.01
C PHE A 183 0.78 -6.13 9.88
N PRO A 184 1.91 -5.39 9.73
CA PRO A 184 2.82 -5.58 8.60
C PRO A 184 3.64 -6.88 8.68
N PHE A 185 3.91 -7.41 9.88
CA PHE A 185 4.81 -8.56 10.05
C PHE A 185 4.11 -9.91 10.21
N LEU A 186 2.83 -9.95 10.62
CA LEU A 186 2.11 -11.19 10.88
C LEU A 186 0.80 -11.28 10.09
N ILE A 187 -0.09 -10.29 10.23
CA ILE A 187 -1.44 -10.33 9.65
C ILE A 187 -1.35 -10.21 8.12
N LEU A 188 -0.67 -9.17 7.62
CA LEU A 188 -0.58 -8.90 6.19
C LEU A 188 0.14 -10.03 5.43
N PRO A 189 1.28 -10.59 5.88
CA PRO A 189 1.93 -11.69 5.18
C PRO A 189 1.18 -13.02 5.25
N ALA A 190 0.43 -13.29 6.32
CA ALA A 190 -0.24 -14.58 6.52
C ALA A 190 -1.66 -14.62 5.92
N LEU A 191 -2.40 -13.51 5.99
CA LEU A 191 -3.83 -13.45 5.64
C LEU A 191 -4.13 -12.44 4.53
N GLY A 192 -3.20 -11.54 4.21
CA GLY A 192 -3.48 -10.41 3.32
C GLY A 192 -4.40 -9.36 3.98
N PRO A 193 -4.72 -8.26 3.27
CA PRO A 193 -5.45 -7.14 3.86
C PRO A 193 -6.95 -7.45 4.06
N GLY A 194 -7.56 -8.26 3.20
CA GLY A 194 -8.99 -8.60 3.29
C GLY A 194 -9.30 -9.49 4.49
N ASP A 195 -8.70 -10.68 4.53
CA ASP A 195 -8.91 -11.62 5.64
C ASP A 195 -8.27 -11.11 6.95
N GLY A 196 -7.20 -10.30 6.85
CA GLY A 196 -6.63 -9.57 7.97
C GLY A 196 -7.64 -8.66 8.66
N ALA A 197 -8.35 -7.82 7.89
CA ALA A 197 -9.39 -6.94 8.42
C ALA A 197 -10.53 -7.74 9.07
N LEU A 198 -10.98 -8.82 8.40
CA LEU A 198 -12.04 -9.69 8.91
C LEU A 198 -11.66 -10.38 10.23
N LEU A 199 -10.42 -10.87 10.34
CA LEU A 199 -9.90 -11.44 11.59
C LEU A 199 -9.84 -10.39 12.70
N THR A 200 -9.33 -9.20 12.40
CA THR A 200 -9.29 -8.07 13.34
C THR A 200 -10.70 -7.72 13.83
N GLY A 201 -11.67 -7.68 12.91
CA GLY A 201 -13.11 -7.57 13.21
C GLY A 201 -13.60 -8.62 14.19
N ALA A 202 -13.28 -9.90 13.93
CA ALA A 202 -13.69 -11.00 14.79
C ALA A 202 -13.08 -10.90 16.19
N VAL A 203 -11.78 -10.59 16.30
CA VAL A 203 -11.08 -10.39 17.57
C VAL A 203 -11.71 -9.23 18.36
N ASN A 204 -12.02 -8.12 17.68
CA ASN A 204 -12.65 -6.96 18.29
C ASN A 204 -14.06 -7.27 18.83
N ALA A 205 -14.89 -7.96 18.03
CA ALA A 205 -16.22 -8.41 18.45
C ALA A 205 -16.16 -9.36 19.66
N VAL A 206 -15.17 -10.25 19.70
CA VAL A 206 -14.93 -11.17 20.83
C VAL A 206 -14.50 -10.39 22.08
N ALA A 207 -13.66 -9.36 21.96
CA ALA A 207 -13.27 -8.49 23.07
C ALA A 207 -14.48 -7.76 23.66
N GLY A 208 -15.31 -7.17 22.81
CA GLY A 208 -16.58 -6.54 23.22
C GLY A 208 -17.54 -7.51 23.89
N ALA A 209 -17.67 -8.72 23.35
CA ALA A 209 -18.45 -9.79 23.96
C ALA A 209 -17.87 -10.17 25.33
N ALA A 210 -16.58 -10.40 25.46
CA ALA A 210 -15.95 -10.81 26.73
C ALA A 210 -16.26 -9.84 27.88
N VAL A 211 -16.29 -8.53 27.62
CA VAL A 211 -16.67 -7.50 28.60
C VAL A 211 -18.14 -7.63 29.04
N VAL A 212 -19.06 -7.94 28.11
CA VAL A 212 -20.49 -8.14 28.43
C VAL A 212 -20.75 -9.47 29.14
N LEU A 213 -20.10 -10.53 28.66
CA LEU A 213 -20.38 -11.91 29.03
C LEU A 213 -19.79 -12.27 30.38
N TRP A 214 -18.60 -11.76 30.67
CA TRP A 214 -17.84 -12.16 31.84
C TRP A 214 -17.86 -11.13 32.95
N LEU A 215 -17.77 -9.84 32.59
CA LEU A 215 -17.51 -8.78 33.56
C LEU A 215 -18.77 -8.08 34.08
N PHE A 216 -19.68 -7.68 33.18
CA PHE A 216 -20.88 -6.90 33.53
C PHE A 216 -22.20 -7.64 33.29
N ARG A 217 -22.21 -8.97 33.44
CA ARG A 217 -23.36 -9.84 33.15
C ARG A 217 -24.68 -9.46 33.86
N GLU A 218 -24.61 -8.67 34.92
CA GLU A 218 -25.77 -8.25 35.75
C GLU A 218 -26.22 -6.79 35.51
N GLU A 219 -25.47 -5.97 34.76
CA GLU A 219 -25.88 -4.60 34.43
C GLU A 219 -27.01 -4.52 33.38
N PRO A 220 -26.90 -5.15 32.20
CA PRO A 220 -27.95 -5.11 31.20
C PRO A 220 -29.11 -6.02 31.60
N ALA A 221 -30.34 -5.55 31.37
CA ALA A 221 -31.53 -6.35 31.55
C ALA A 221 -31.43 -7.67 30.75
N PRO A 222 -32.02 -8.78 31.21
CA PRO A 222 -31.89 -10.10 30.55
C PRO A 222 -32.24 -10.08 29.06
N ARG A 223 -33.22 -9.25 28.66
CA ARG A 223 -33.61 -9.03 27.26
C ARG A 223 -32.50 -8.34 26.45
N ILE A 224 -31.91 -7.27 27.00
CA ILE A 224 -30.81 -6.53 26.37
C ILE A 224 -29.57 -7.42 26.25
N ARG A 225 -29.28 -8.23 27.27
CA ARG A 225 -28.16 -9.18 27.23
C ARG A 225 -28.32 -10.23 26.12
N ARG A 226 -29.54 -10.76 25.94
CA ARG A 226 -29.84 -11.67 24.82
C ARG A 226 -29.69 -10.97 23.47
N LEU A 227 -30.14 -9.71 23.36
CA LEU A 227 -29.99 -8.93 22.13
C LEU A 227 -28.52 -8.67 21.78
N LEU A 228 -27.69 -8.34 22.77
CA LEU A 228 -26.24 -8.19 22.57
C LEU A 228 -25.60 -9.51 22.14
N TRP A 229 -25.96 -10.63 22.77
CA TRP A 229 -25.51 -11.96 22.36
C TRP A 229 -25.84 -12.27 20.90
N THR A 230 -27.10 -12.07 20.51
CA THR A 230 -27.55 -12.31 19.13
C THR A 230 -26.86 -11.34 18.16
N GLY A 231 -26.65 -10.09 18.58
CA GLY A 231 -25.91 -9.10 17.80
C GLY A 231 -24.46 -9.53 17.55
N CYS A 232 -23.70 -9.84 18.61
CA CYS A 232 -22.32 -10.31 18.50
C CYS A 232 -22.22 -11.59 17.64
N ALA A 233 -23.12 -12.56 17.85
CA ALA A 233 -23.14 -13.79 17.06
C ALA A 233 -23.45 -13.52 15.58
N LEU A 234 -24.35 -12.58 15.29
CA LEU A 234 -24.66 -12.18 13.91
C LEU A 234 -23.50 -11.44 13.26
N VAL A 235 -22.79 -10.57 14.00
CA VAL A 235 -21.56 -9.92 13.52
C VAL A 235 -20.49 -10.95 13.18
N LEU A 236 -20.20 -11.88 14.09
CA LEU A 236 -19.23 -12.94 13.85
C LEU A 236 -19.65 -13.84 12.69
N GLY A 237 -20.94 -14.17 12.58
CA GLY A 237 -21.47 -14.94 11.46
C GLY A 237 -21.33 -14.22 10.12
N LEU A 238 -21.57 -12.90 10.09
CA LEU A 238 -21.40 -12.09 8.89
C LEU A 238 -19.93 -11.97 8.49
N LEU A 239 -19.03 -11.72 9.44
CA LEU A 239 -17.59 -11.67 9.18
C LEU A 239 -17.06 -13.04 8.71
N ALA A 240 -17.54 -14.13 9.30
CA ALA A 240 -17.18 -15.49 8.86
C ALA A 240 -17.73 -15.80 7.46
N ALA A 241 -18.95 -15.36 7.13
CA ALA A 241 -19.50 -15.50 5.80
C ALA A 241 -18.73 -14.65 4.76
N ALA A 242 -18.32 -13.43 5.14
CA ALA A 242 -17.47 -12.58 4.32
C ALA A 242 -16.09 -13.19 4.11
N ALA A 243 -15.50 -13.82 5.12
CA ALA A 243 -14.23 -14.54 5.01
C ALA A 243 -14.36 -15.79 4.13
N ALA A 244 -15.42 -16.58 4.30
CA ALA A 244 -15.67 -17.73 3.43
C ALA A 244 -15.97 -17.34 1.97
N GLY A 245 -16.44 -16.12 1.75
CA GLY A 245 -16.70 -15.54 0.43
C GLY A 245 -15.61 -14.59 -0.07
N SER A 246 -14.51 -14.38 0.66
CA SER A 246 -13.52 -13.35 0.32
C SER A 246 -12.86 -13.66 -1.03
N ASP A 247 -12.53 -14.93 -1.28
CA ASP A 247 -12.03 -15.41 -2.57
C ASP A 247 -12.99 -15.11 -3.74
N LEU A 248 -14.31 -15.18 -3.51
CA LEU A 248 -15.30 -14.90 -4.56
C LEU A 248 -15.39 -13.41 -4.84
N ILE A 249 -15.36 -12.58 -3.80
CA ILE A 249 -15.38 -11.11 -3.92
C ILE A 249 -14.10 -10.63 -4.60
N GLU A 250 -12.95 -11.14 -4.19
CA GLU A 250 -11.66 -10.80 -4.77
C GLU A 250 -11.59 -11.23 -6.23
N ARG A 251 -12.03 -12.46 -6.56
CA ARG A 251 -12.14 -12.91 -7.96
C ARG A 251 -13.09 -12.02 -8.77
N ALA A 252 -14.28 -11.71 -8.26
CA ALA A 252 -15.26 -10.89 -8.96
C ALA A 252 -14.76 -9.46 -9.21
N ALA A 253 -14.08 -8.87 -8.23
CA ALA A 253 -13.47 -7.55 -8.38
C ALA A 253 -12.28 -7.59 -9.36
N ARG A 254 -11.40 -8.61 -9.29
CA ARG A 254 -10.35 -8.82 -10.31
C ARG A 254 -10.93 -8.98 -11.71
N HIS A 255 -12.05 -9.69 -11.86
CA HIS A 255 -12.73 -9.81 -13.16
C HIS A 255 -13.28 -8.46 -13.65
N ALA A 256 -13.80 -7.62 -12.75
CA ALA A 256 -14.25 -6.28 -13.08
C ALA A 256 -13.09 -5.35 -13.48
N LEU A 257 -11.92 -5.52 -12.88
CA LEU A 257 -10.74 -4.67 -13.06
C LEU A 257 -9.84 -5.07 -14.23
N TYR A 258 -9.58 -6.35 -14.39
CA TYR A 258 -8.62 -6.89 -15.36
C TYR A 258 -9.30 -7.66 -16.50
N GLY A 259 -10.63 -7.79 -16.48
CA GLY A 259 -11.42 -8.55 -17.44
C GLY A 259 -11.57 -10.04 -17.05
N GLY A 260 -12.34 -10.78 -17.86
CA GLY A 260 -12.71 -12.18 -17.58
C GLY A 260 -11.60 -13.22 -17.76
N ASP A 261 -10.43 -12.83 -18.28
CA ASP A 261 -9.38 -13.76 -18.71
C ASP A 261 -8.17 -13.75 -17.77
N VAL A 262 -8.36 -13.68 -16.45
CA VAL A 262 -7.27 -13.77 -15.49
C VAL A 262 -6.72 -15.20 -15.47
N ARG A 263 -5.49 -15.40 -15.95
CA ARG A 263 -4.80 -16.71 -15.99
C ARG A 263 -4.02 -16.98 -14.72
N TYR A 264 -3.39 -15.93 -14.21
CA TYR A 264 -2.49 -16.00 -13.09
C TYR A 264 -2.62 -14.72 -12.27
N ALA A 265 -2.72 -14.87 -10.95
CA ALA A 265 -2.69 -13.76 -10.03
C ALA A 265 -1.93 -14.23 -8.79
N THR A 266 -0.90 -13.48 -8.40
CA THR A 266 -0.18 -13.72 -7.15
C THR A 266 0.13 -12.40 -6.50
N ARG A 267 0.18 -12.41 -5.17
CA ARG A 267 0.63 -11.27 -4.38
C ARG A 267 1.98 -11.60 -3.79
N SER A 268 3.01 -10.87 -4.23
CA SER A 268 4.32 -10.93 -3.59
C SER A 268 4.35 -9.96 -2.40
N ARG A 269 5.46 -9.95 -1.66
CA ARG A 269 5.70 -8.95 -0.61
C ARG A 269 5.87 -7.53 -1.16
N TYR A 270 6.01 -7.37 -2.48
CA TYR A 270 6.30 -6.10 -3.13
C TYR A 270 5.10 -5.56 -3.91
N GLN A 271 4.36 -6.43 -4.60
CA GLN A 271 3.24 -6.03 -5.45
C GLN A 271 2.32 -7.21 -5.79
N GLU A 272 1.13 -6.89 -6.29
CA GLU A 272 0.29 -7.87 -7.00
C GLU A 272 0.78 -8.02 -8.44
N ILE A 273 0.93 -9.26 -8.90
CA ILE A 273 1.29 -9.61 -10.28
C ILE A 273 0.12 -10.35 -10.87
N VAL A 274 -0.51 -9.76 -11.89
CA VAL A 274 -1.68 -10.34 -12.58
C VAL A 274 -1.38 -10.51 -14.07
N LEU A 275 -1.61 -11.71 -14.58
CA LEU A 275 -1.48 -12.05 -15.99
C LEU A 275 -2.87 -12.33 -16.56
N THR A 276 -3.26 -11.59 -17.59
CA THR A 276 -4.54 -11.81 -18.28
C THR A 276 -4.38 -12.07 -19.77
N GLY A 277 -5.39 -12.69 -20.37
CA GLY A 277 -5.52 -12.93 -21.81
C GLY A 277 -6.12 -14.32 -22.12
N PRO A 278 -6.72 -14.51 -23.31
CA PRO A 278 -7.26 -15.80 -23.74
C PRO A 278 -6.16 -16.75 -24.19
N ALA A 279 -6.38 -18.08 -24.12
CA ALA A 279 -5.37 -19.13 -24.40
C ALA A 279 -4.56 -18.82 -25.67
N GLU A 280 -5.26 -18.37 -26.70
CA GLU A 280 -4.74 -17.95 -28.00
C GLU A 280 -5.04 -16.46 -28.23
N GLY A 281 -4.31 -15.56 -27.55
CA GLY A 281 -4.44 -14.13 -27.80
C GLY A 281 -3.50 -13.26 -26.97
N PRO A 282 -3.67 -11.92 -27.04
CA PRO A 282 -2.71 -10.98 -26.49
C PRO A 282 -2.70 -11.01 -24.97
N LEU A 283 -1.52 -11.30 -24.43
CA LEU A 283 -1.24 -11.33 -23.01
C LEU A 283 -1.10 -9.91 -22.45
N ARG A 284 -1.59 -9.69 -21.23
CA ARG A 284 -1.44 -8.43 -20.49
C ARG A 284 -0.87 -8.74 -19.11
N LEU A 285 0.21 -8.07 -18.76
CA LEU A 285 0.85 -8.15 -17.47
C LEU A 285 0.54 -6.89 -16.68
N TYR A 286 -0.04 -7.06 -15.50
CA TYR A 286 -0.28 -5.99 -14.55
C TYR A 286 0.61 -6.16 -13.32
N LEU A 287 1.27 -5.08 -12.93
CA LEU A 287 2.14 -4.99 -11.76
C LEU A 287 1.60 -3.88 -10.85
N GLY A 288 1.25 -4.23 -9.60
CA GLY A 288 0.60 -3.29 -8.67
C GLY A 288 -0.70 -2.70 -9.24
N GLY A 289 -1.42 -3.50 -10.03
CA GLY A 289 -2.66 -3.09 -10.71
C GLY A 289 -2.49 -2.20 -11.95
N ARG A 290 -1.26 -1.81 -12.31
CA ARG A 290 -0.97 -1.03 -13.52
C ARG A 290 -0.55 -1.95 -14.67
N LEU A 291 -1.00 -1.65 -15.89
CA LEU A 291 -0.56 -2.38 -17.08
C LEU A 291 0.94 -2.10 -17.32
N ALA A 292 1.78 -3.13 -17.12
CA ALA A 292 3.22 -3.06 -17.30
C ALA A 292 3.62 -3.48 -18.72
N ALA A 293 3.01 -4.54 -19.24
CA ALA A 293 3.26 -5.02 -20.59
C ALA A 293 1.98 -5.53 -21.26
N CYS A 294 1.90 -5.33 -22.58
CA CYS A 294 0.86 -5.90 -23.41
C CYS A 294 1.49 -6.53 -24.65
N GLY A 295 1.24 -7.81 -24.92
CA GLY A 295 1.96 -8.59 -25.94
C GLY A 295 2.05 -7.93 -27.32
N PRO A 296 0.96 -7.39 -27.90
CA PRO A 296 1.00 -6.71 -29.20
C PRO A 296 1.83 -5.44 -29.24
N ASP A 297 2.02 -4.73 -28.13
CA ASP A 297 2.59 -3.37 -28.11
C ASP A 297 3.88 -3.24 -27.29
N GLU A 298 4.21 -4.22 -26.44
CA GLU A 298 5.37 -4.17 -25.52
C GLU A 298 6.68 -3.89 -26.25
N TYR A 299 6.79 -4.38 -27.49
CA TYR A 299 7.99 -4.23 -28.29
C TYR A 299 8.40 -2.79 -28.49
N ARG A 300 7.43 -1.86 -28.58
CA ARG A 300 7.70 -0.44 -28.83
C ARG A 300 8.56 0.16 -27.73
N GLY A 301 8.21 -0.11 -26.48
CA GLY A 301 8.94 0.41 -25.34
C GLY A 301 10.27 -0.30 -25.10
N ASN A 302 10.28 -1.62 -25.26
CA ASN A 302 11.49 -2.43 -25.06
C ASN A 302 12.55 -2.15 -26.14
N GLU A 303 12.14 -2.04 -27.41
CA GLU A 303 13.05 -1.64 -28.50
C GLU A 303 13.59 -0.22 -28.27
N ALA A 304 12.76 0.70 -27.75
CA ALA A 304 13.13 2.10 -27.48
C ALA A 304 14.13 2.24 -26.35
N LEU A 305 13.94 1.48 -25.28
CA LEU A 305 14.86 1.48 -24.15
C LEU A 305 16.22 0.88 -24.55
N VAL A 306 16.20 -0.22 -25.31
CA VAL A 306 17.38 -1.05 -25.56
C VAL A 306 18.21 -0.56 -26.75
N HIS A 307 17.66 -0.53 -27.97
CA HIS A 307 18.50 -0.44 -29.17
C HIS A 307 19.35 0.83 -29.28
N PRO A 308 18.87 2.04 -28.91
CA PRO A 308 19.69 3.25 -28.92
C PRO A 308 20.89 3.19 -27.96
N ALA A 309 20.74 2.47 -26.84
CA ALA A 309 21.79 2.29 -25.83
C ALA A 309 22.85 1.29 -26.29
N MET A 310 22.43 0.25 -27.01
CA MET A 310 23.27 -0.89 -27.42
C MET A 310 24.23 -0.61 -28.58
N ALA A 311 24.27 0.61 -29.12
CA ALA A 311 25.29 1.02 -30.11
C ALA A 311 26.68 1.24 -29.46
N ALA A 312 27.13 0.27 -28.65
CA ALA A 312 28.28 0.33 -27.74
C ALA A 312 29.52 -0.49 -28.20
N GLY A 313 29.51 -1.05 -29.41
CA GLY A 313 30.64 -1.83 -29.94
C GLY A 313 30.59 -3.32 -29.55
N PRO A 314 31.66 -4.09 -29.82
CA PRO A 314 31.74 -5.51 -29.46
C PRO A 314 31.99 -5.73 -27.95
N ASP A 315 31.72 -6.94 -27.45
CA ASP A 315 31.96 -7.41 -26.06
C ASP A 315 31.17 -6.68 -24.94
N THR A 316 29.99 -6.16 -25.27
CA THR A 316 29.10 -5.39 -24.40
C THR A 316 28.69 -6.13 -23.13
N ARG A 317 28.94 -5.51 -21.98
CA ARG A 317 28.42 -5.88 -20.65
C ARG A 317 27.25 -4.98 -20.29
N VAL A 318 26.13 -5.60 -19.95
CA VAL A 318 24.88 -4.88 -19.70
C VAL A 318 24.44 -5.03 -18.25
N LEU A 319 24.07 -3.91 -17.61
CA LEU A 319 23.34 -3.89 -16.35
C LEU A 319 21.90 -3.46 -16.63
N LEU A 320 20.94 -4.34 -16.36
CA LEU A 320 19.51 -4.06 -16.46
C LEU A 320 18.94 -3.91 -15.04
N LEU A 321 18.47 -2.72 -14.71
CA LEU A 321 17.80 -2.39 -13.46
C LEU A 321 16.28 -2.45 -13.71
N GLY A 322 15.59 -3.37 -13.06
CA GLY A 322 14.21 -3.75 -13.38
C GLY A 322 14.14 -4.83 -14.46
N GLY A 323 13.07 -4.80 -15.26
CA GLY A 323 12.90 -5.70 -16.41
C GLY A 323 12.72 -7.19 -16.05
N GLY A 324 12.25 -7.51 -14.84
CA GLY A 324 12.05 -8.89 -14.39
C GLY A 324 11.06 -9.71 -15.23
N ASP A 325 10.29 -9.09 -16.12
CA ASP A 325 9.43 -9.77 -17.09
C ASP A 325 10.19 -10.40 -18.28
N GLY A 326 11.48 -10.08 -18.44
CA GLY A 326 12.33 -10.61 -19.50
C GLY A 326 12.13 -9.99 -20.89
N LEU A 327 11.27 -8.99 -21.04
CA LEU A 327 10.92 -8.42 -22.35
C LEU A 327 11.99 -7.46 -22.86
N ALA A 328 12.50 -6.55 -22.01
CA ALA A 328 13.66 -5.74 -22.34
C ALA A 328 14.92 -6.61 -22.53
N LEU A 329 15.06 -7.66 -21.71
CA LEU A 329 16.18 -8.60 -21.81
C LEU A 329 16.22 -9.33 -23.15
N ARG A 330 15.05 -9.71 -23.71
CA ARG A 330 14.94 -10.28 -25.06
C ARG A 330 15.60 -9.40 -26.11
N GLU A 331 15.35 -8.09 -26.07
CA GLU A 331 15.94 -7.17 -27.04
C GLU A 331 17.44 -6.97 -26.82
N VAL A 332 17.92 -7.05 -25.57
CA VAL A 332 19.37 -7.00 -25.26
C VAL A 332 20.08 -8.21 -25.89
N LEU A 333 19.54 -9.41 -25.69
CA LEU A 333 20.19 -10.66 -26.11
C LEU A 333 20.26 -10.86 -27.63
N ARG A 334 19.50 -10.07 -28.39
CA ARG A 334 19.55 -10.00 -29.85
C ARG A 334 20.84 -9.38 -30.40
N HIS A 335 21.55 -8.59 -29.60
CA HIS A 335 22.84 -8.00 -30.00
C HIS A 335 23.95 -9.03 -29.83
N ARG A 336 24.67 -9.31 -30.93
CA ARG A 336 25.69 -10.37 -30.97
C ARG A 336 26.91 -10.04 -30.11
N GLY A 337 27.19 -8.76 -29.91
CA GLY A 337 28.27 -8.29 -29.04
C GLY A 337 28.04 -8.53 -27.54
N VAL A 338 26.83 -8.91 -27.11
CA VAL A 338 26.52 -9.07 -25.68
C VAL A 338 27.21 -10.28 -25.08
N ARG A 339 28.08 -10.03 -24.11
CA ARG A 339 28.84 -11.05 -23.37
C ARG A 339 28.16 -11.46 -22.07
N THR A 340 27.71 -10.50 -21.28
CA THR A 340 27.09 -10.73 -19.96
C THR A 340 26.01 -9.71 -19.69
N VAL A 341 24.89 -10.16 -19.12
CA VAL A 341 23.80 -9.30 -18.65
C VAL A 341 23.56 -9.56 -17.17
N ARG A 342 23.65 -8.52 -16.35
CA ARG A 342 23.21 -8.54 -14.95
C ARG A 342 21.83 -7.91 -14.88
N LEU A 343 20.81 -8.70 -14.50
CA LEU A 343 19.46 -8.20 -14.27
C LEU A 343 19.25 -8.07 -12.75
N VAL A 344 18.83 -6.90 -12.30
CA VAL A 344 18.55 -6.61 -10.88
C VAL A 344 17.08 -6.21 -10.75
N ASP A 345 16.27 -7.09 -10.16
CA ASP A 345 14.85 -6.84 -9.93
C ASP A 345 14.50 -6.96 -8.45
N THR A 346 13.64 -6.07 -7.97
CA THR A 346 13.21 -6.04 -6.57
C THR A 346 12.41 -7.29 -6.21
N ASP A 347 11.52 -7.73 -7.10
CA ASP A 347 10.55 -8.78 -6.84
C ASP A 347 10.96 -10.12 -7.47
N PRO A 348 11.45 -11.11 -6.69
CA PRO A 348 11.83 -12.40 -7.23
C PRO A 348 10.64 -13.21 -7.75
N ALA A 349 9.39 -12.84 -7.43
CA ALA A 349 8.22 -13.50 -8.00
C ALA A 349 8.06 -13.23 -9.50
N LEU A 350 8.48 -12.06 -9.99
CA LEU A 350 8.30 -11.66 -11.39
C LEU A 350 9.22 -12.46 -12.34
N PRO A 351 10.57 -12.51 -12.15
CA PRO A 351 11.44 -13.36 -12.98
C PRO A 351 11.11 -14.85 -12.87
N ARG A 352 10.59 -15.31 -11.72
CA ARG A 352 10.11 -16.70 -11.59
C ARG A 352 8.90 -16.93 -12.48
N LEU A 353 7.89 -16.05 -12.41
CA LEU A 353 6.71 -16.13 -13.27
C LEU A 353 7.08 -16.10 -14.75
N ALA A 354 7.96 -15.18 -15.16
CA ALA A 354 8.40 -15.05 -16.54
C ALA A 354 9.19 -16.28 -17.07
N ARG A 355 9.79 -17.08 -16.19
CA ARG A 355 10.37 -18.39 -16.55
C ARG A 355 9.33 -19.51 -16.61
N THR A 356 8.38 -19.52 -15.68
CA THR A 356 7.47 -20.68 -15.50
C THR A 356 6.18 -20.59 -16.31
N ASP A 357 5.67 -19.39 -16.57
CA ASP A 357 4.45 -19.21 -17.37
C ASP A 357 4.79 -19.37 -18.86
N PRO A 358 4.17 -20.33 -19.58
CA PRO A 358 4.52 -20.60 -20.96
C PRO A 358 4.30 -19.42 -21.91
N ALA A 359 3.26 -18.61 -21.68
CA ALA A 359 2.92 -17.51 -22.58
C ALA A 359 3.84 -16.31 -22.37
N LEU A 360 4.14 -15.97 -21.11
CA LEU A 360 5.09 -14.90 -20.80
C LEU A 360 6.53 -15.29 -21.17
N SER A 361 6.91 -16.54 -20.92
CA SER A 361 8.23 -17.06 -21.30
C SER A 361 8.42 -17.06 -22.83
N ALA A 362 7.41 -17.48 -23.59
CA ALA A 362 7.43 -17.39 -25.05
C ALA A 362 7.46 -15.94 -25.56
N LEU A 363 6.72 -15.01 -24.92
CA LEU A 363 6.76 -13.59 -25.28
C LEU A 363 8.15 -12.99 -25.04
N GLY A 364 8.83 -13.38 -23.96
CA GLY A 364 10.21 -13.02 -23.67
C GLY A 364 11.27 -13.82 -24.45
N ASP A 365 10.88 -14.72 -25.36
CA ASP A 365 11.78 -15.61 -26.10
C ASP A 365 12.73 -16.41 -25.18
N HIS A 366 12.22 -16.85 -24.03
CA HIS A 366 12.98 -17.55 -22.98
C HIS A 366 14.26 -16.81 -22.54
N SER A 367 14.28 -15.47 -22.65
CA SER A 367 15.46 -14.63 -22.41
C SER A 367 16.11 -14.81 -21.03
N LEU A 368 15.31 -15.11 -20.01
CA LEU A 368 15.78 -15.31 -18.64
C LEU A 368 16.60 -16.60 -18.44
N ASP A 369 16.51 -17.55 -19.37
CA ASP A 369 17.24 -18.82 -19.32
C ASP A 369 18.53 -18.81 -20.15
N ASP A 370 18.84 -17.69 -20.82
CA ASP A 370 20.10 -17.52 -21.57
C ASP A 370 21.32 -17.55 -20.61
N PRO A 371 22.38 -18.33 -20.93
CA PRO A 371 23.55 -18.50 -20.04
C PRO A 371 24.33 -17.20 -19.81
N ARG A 372 24.13 -16.16 -20.63
CA ARG A 372 24.75 -14.84 -20.45
C ARG A 372 24.10 -14.03 -19.33
N VAL A 373 22.96 -14.47 -18.80
CA VAL A 373 22.10 -13.70 -17.89
C VAL A 373 22.30 -14.14 -16.44
N THR A 374 22.54 -13.17 -15.57
CA THR A 374 22.54 -13.37 -14.11
C THR A 374 21.46 -12.52 -13.48
N VAL A 375 20.43 -13.15 -12.93
CA VAL A 375 19.33 -12.49 -12.22
C VAL A 375 19.68 -12.35 -10.74
N THR A 376 19.59 -11.13 -10.21
CA THR A 376 19.79 -10.82 -8.80
C THR A 376 18.51 -10.22 -8.22
N ALA A 377 17.92 -10.89 -7.22
CA ALA A 377 16.77 -10.37 -6.50
C ALA A 377 17.22 -9.36 -5.43
N ALA A 378 17.16 -8.07 -5.73
CA ALA A 378 17.56 -7.00 -4.84
C ALA A 378 16.89 -5.67 -5.24
N ASP A 379 16.66 -4.80 -4.26
CA ASP A 379 16.29 -3.41 -4.52
C ASP A 379 17.41 -2.73 -5.35
N PRO A 380 17.11 -2.12 -6.53
CA PRO A 380 18.12 -1.53 -7.42
C PRO A 380 19.00 -0.49 -6.74
N LEU A 381 18.43 0.39 -5.91
CA LEU A 381 19.22 1.42 -5.22
C LEU A 381 20.13 0.80 -4.16
N ALA A 382 19.63 -0.15 -3.36
CA ALA A 382 20.43 -0.87 -2.38
C ALA A 382 21.52 -1.72 -3.05
N TRP A 383 21.22 -2.32 -4.19
CA TRP A 383 22.19 -3.05 -5.00
C TRP A 383 23.27 -2.12 -5.53
N LEU A 384 22.93 -0.98 -6.13
CA LEU A 384 23.90 0.01 -6.61
C LEU A 384 24.82 0.55 -5.51
N ARG A 385 24.30 0.72 -4.28
CA ARG A 385 25.11 1.14 -3.11
C ARG A 385 26.10 0.08 -2.65
N ARG A 386 25.73 -1.20 -2.76
CA ARG A 386 26.57 -2.34 -2.35
C ARG A 386 27.36 -2.93 -3.50
N ALA A 387 27.07 -2.52 -4.74
CA ALA A 387 27.66 -3.07 -5.94
C ALA A 387 29.16 -3.10 -5.70
N PRO A 388 29.74 -4.31 -5.66
CA PRO A 388 31.06 -4.48 -5.11
C PRO A 388 32.09 -3.75 -5.99
N GLU A 389 33.28 -3.51 -5.45
CA GLU A 389 34.46 -3.31 -6.30
C GLU A 389 34.64 -4.50 -7.29
N ASP A 390 33.99 -5.65 -7.02
CA ASP A 390 33.78 -6.82 -7.90
C ASP A 390 32.68 -6.65 -8.98
N GLY A 391 32.32 -5.42 -9.37
CA GLY A 391 31.78 -5.19 -10.71
C GLY A 391 32.75 -5.76 -11.77
N PRO A 392 32.39 -5.83 -13.06
CA PRO A 392 33.42 -6.02 -14.06
C PRO A 392 34.49 -4.94 -13.81
N GLY A 393 35.76 -5.30 -13.66
CA GLY A 393 36.82 -4.34 -13.30
C GLY A 393 36.87 -3.13 -14.24
N ASP A 394 36.33 -3.27 -15.46
CA ASP A 394 36.22 -2.21 -16.46
C ASP A 394 34.80 -1.63 -16.62
N GLY A 395 33.88 -1.84 -15.68
CA GLY A 395 32.52 -1.28 -15.66
C GLY A 395 31.50 -1.98 -16.58
N TYR A 396 30.35 -1.35 -16.77
CA TYR A 396 29.30 -1.75 -17.70
C TYR A 396 29.28 -0.81 -18.90
N ASP A 397 29.19 -1.38 -20.09
CA ASP A 397 29.15 -0.62 -21.34
C ASP A 397 27.75 -0.04 -21.57
N VAL A 398 26.72 -0.72 -21.07
CA VAL A 398 25.33 -0.25 -21.11
C VAL A 398 24.64 -0.48 -19.77
N VAL A 399 23.99 0.56 -19.25
CA VAL A 399 23.06 0.48 -18.11
C VAL A 399 21.66 0.82 -18.62
N LEU A 400 20.70 -0.06 -18.39
CA LEU A 400 19.31 0.13 -18.75
C LEU A 400 18.47 0.24 -17.47
N ALA A 401 17.77 1.35 -17.30
CA ALA A 401 16.83 1.55 -16.20
C ALA A 401 15.39 1.34 -16.72
N ASP A 402 14.94 0.09 -16.67
CA ASP A 402 13.55 -0.29 -16.95
C ASP A 402 12.73 -0.26 -15.66
N LEU A 403 12.66 0.94 -15.08
CA LEU A 403 11.97 1.20 -13.82
C LEU A 403 10.76 2.10 -14.12
N PRO A 404 9.63 1.91 -13.40
CA PRO A 404 8.46 2.76 -13.57
C PRO A 404 8.82 4.21 -13.24
N ALA A 405 8.47 5.14 -14.12
CA ALA A 405 8.69 6.56 -13.87
C ALA A 405 7.94 7.03 -12.62
N PRO A 406 8.35 8.13 -11.95
CA PRO A 406 7.65 8.62 -10.76
C PRO A 406 6.18 8.99 -11.05
N ALA A 407 5.91 9.58 -12.22
CA ALA A 407 4.56 9.86 -12.71
C ALA A 407 3.70 8.59 -12.89
N ASP A 408 4.37 7.45 -13.06
CA ASP A 408 3.76 6.13 -13.16
C ASP A 408 3.66 5.39 -11.81
N GLY A 409 3.85 6.09 -10.69
CA GLY A 409 3.79 5.51 -9.34
C GLY A 409 5.04 4.74 -8.94
N GLY A 410 6.14 4.87 -9.71
CA GLY A 410 7.43 4.27 -9.37
C GLY A 410 8.13 4.97 -8.20
N PRO A 411 9.02 4.27 -7.46
CA PRO A 411 9.76 4.88 -6.36
C PRO A 411 10.61 6.05 -6.86
N VAL A 412 10.34 7.26 -6.34
CA VAL A 412 11.09 8.48 -6.65
C VAL A 412 12.61 8.31 -6.44
N ALA A 413 12.98 7.45 -5.47
CA ALA A 413 14.37 7.10 -5.17
C ALA A 413 15.13 6.54 -6.38
N PHE A 414 14.47 5.81 -7.29
CA PHE A 414 15.07 5.25 -8.51
C PHE A 414 15.35 6.29 -9.60
N HIS A 415 14.84 7.51 -9.44
CA HIS A 415 15.07 8.62 -10.37
C HIS A 415 15.80 9.79 -9.71
N SER A 416 16.41 9.55 -8.54
CA SER A 416 17.19 10.54 -7.81
C SER A 416 18.58 10.77 -8.42
N GLN A 417 19.14 11.95 -8.20
CA GLN A 417 20.52 12.27 -8.56
C GLN A 417 21.50 11.27 -7.94
N GLU A 418 21.27 10.84 -6.70
CA GLU A 418 22.12 9.86 -6.02
C GLU A 418 22.06 8.49 -6.71
N PHE A 419 20.89 8.07 -7.16
CA PHE A 419 20.75 6.84 -7.94
C PHE A 419 21.54 6.90 -9.25
N TYR A 420 21.38 7.98 -10.04
CA TYR A 420 22.14 8.16 -11.28
C TYR A 420 23.63 8.32 -11.05
N GLY A 421 24.04 8.96 -9.95
CA GLY A 421 25.45 9.06 -9.57
C GLY A 421 26.06 7.70 -9.25
N LEU A 422 25.31 6.80 -8.60
CA LEU A 422 25.77 5.43 -8.36
C LEU A 422 25.82 4.61 -9.65
N ALA A 423 24.81 4.73 -10.53
CA ALA A 423 24.81 4.06 -11.82
C ALA A 423 25.97 4.54 -12.73
N ALA A 424 26.23 5.86 -12.76
CA ALA A 424 27.30 6.45 -13.55
C ALA A 424 28.70 5.98 -13.11
N ARG A 425 28.92 5.70 -11.83
CA ARG A 425 30.19 5.15 -11.31
C ARG A 425 30.50 3.76 -11.84
N LEU A 426 29.48 3.01 -12.25
CA LEU A 426 29.62 1.67 -12.79
C LEU A 426 29.79 1.68 -14.32
N LEU A 427 29.79 2.83 -14.99
CA LEU A 427 29.98 2.90 -16.44
C LEU A 427 31.43 2.67 -16.84
N ALA A 428 31.61 1.85 -17.87
CA ALA A 428 32.86 1.78 -18.61
C ALA A 428 33.15 3.11 -19.33
N PRO A 429 34.40 3.41 -19.71
CA PRO A 429 34.70 4.53 -20.60
C PRO A 429 33.89 4.44 -21.90
N GLY A 430 33.11 5.48 -22.22
CA GLY A 430 32.20 5.48 -23.38
C GLY A 430 30.87 4.75 -23.16
N GLY A 431 30.65 4.20 -21.96
CA GLY A 431 29.41 3.54 -21.58
C GLY A 431 28.20 4.47 -21.55
N ARG A 432 27.02 3.89 -21.70
CA ARG A 432 25.75 4.62 -21.86
C ARG A 432 24.71 4.18 -20.85
N ILE A 433 23.84 5.10 -20.46
CA ILE A 433 22.64 4.83 -19.66
C ILE A 433 21.41 5.14 -20.50
N ALA A 434 20.43 4.24 -20.56
CA ALA A 434 19.11 4.55 -21.06
C ALA A 434 18.07 4.44 -19.94
N VAL A 435 17.17 5.41 -19.87
CA VAL A 435 16.17 5.54 -18.81
C VAL A 435 14.79 5.75 -19.42
N ARG A 436 13.80 5.00 -18.96
CA ARG A 436 12.39 5.26 -19.23
C ARG A 436 11.92 6.47 -18.43
N ALA A 437 11.34 7.47 -19.09
CA ALA A 437 10.94 8.73 -18.46
C ALA A 437 9.41 8.90 -18.31
N GLY A 438 8.61 8.00 -18.88
CA GLY A 438 7.15 8.05 -18.85
C GLY A 438 6.57 8.98 -19.94
N GLY A 439 5.29 9.35 -19.83
CA GLY A 439 4.57 10.15 -20.83
C GLY A 439 4.16 11.56 -20.38
N ASP A 440 4.74 12.07 -19.28
CA ASP A 440 4.48 13.41 -18.75
C ASP A 440 5.69 14.33 -19.01
N GLU A 441 5.44 15.49 -19.65
CA GLU A 441 6.47 16.46 -20.02
C GLU A 441 7.27 16.95 -18.79
N GLY A 442 6.63 17.04 -17.61
CA GLY A 442 7.30 17.43 -16.37
C GLY A 442 8.31 16.40 -15.86
N GLY A 443 7.96 15.12 -15.95
CA GLY A 443 8.79 14.01 -15.48
C GLY A 443 10.08 13.85 -16.28
N LEU A 444 10.01 14.00 -17.61
CA LEU A 444 11.17 13.89 -18.50
C LEU A 444 12.31 14.83 -18.09
N TRP A 445 12.02 16.12 -17.95
CA TRP A 445 13.04 17.13 -17.67
C TRP A 445 13.59 17.03 -16.25
N GLN A 446 12.82 16.52 -15.30
CA GLN A 446 13.28 16.27 -13.93
C GLN A 446 14.27 15.10 -13.88
N ILE A 447 13.99 14.02 -14.62
CA ILE A 447 14.92 12.89 -14.79
C ILE A 447 16.19 13.36 -15.52
N GLU A 448 16.05 14.18 -16.56
CA GLU A 448 17.20 14.74 -17.28
C GLU A 448 18.11 15.57 -16.35
N SER A 449 17.52 16.42 -15.51
CA SER A 449 18.27 17.17 -14.49
C SER A 449 19.05 16.26 -13.55
N GLY A 450 18.46 15.13 -13.13
CA GLY A 450 19.13 14.11 -12.31
C GLY A 450 20.36 13.51 -12.99
N LEU A 451 20.22 13.07 -14.24
CA LEU A 451 21.33 12.53 -15.05
C LEU A 451 22.44 13.56 -15.27
N ARG A 452 22.08 14.81 -15.53
CA ARG A 452 23.04 15.92 -15.69
C ARG A 452 23.77 16.26 -14.40
N ALA A 453 23.06 16.23 -13.27
CA ALA A 453 23.65 16.45 -11.96
C ALA A 453 24.57 15.27 -11.53
N ALA A 454 24.40 14.09 -12.12
CA ALA A 454 25.34 12.97 -12.04
C ALA A 454 26.55 13.10 -12.99
N GLY A 455 26.67 14.19 -13.74
CA GLY A 455 27.79 14.47 -14.64
C GLY A 455 27.64 13.93 -16.07
N LEU A 456 26.46 13.46 -16.45
CA LEU A 456 26.20 12.91 -17.78
C LEU A 456 25.59 13.96 -18.73
N ARG A 457 25.85 13.80 -20.03
CA ARG A 457 25.15 14.51 -21.10
C ARG A 457 24.04 13.64 -21.66
N THR A 458 22.92 14.26 -21.99
CA THR A 458 21.67 13.58 -22.32
C THR A 458 21.22 13.84 -23.75
N ALA A 459 20.47 12.90 -24.31
CA ALA A 459 19.73 13.01 -25.56
C ALA A 459 18.32 12.43 -25.35
N PRO A 460 17.26 13.27 -25.29
CA PRO A 460 15.88 12.81 -25.17
C PRO A 460 15.36 12.29 -26.50
N TYR A 461 14.48 11.29 -26.46
CA TYR A 461 13.76 10.77 -27.63
C TYR A 461 12.43 10.14 -27.18
N ALA A 462 11.50 9.95 -28.11
CA ALA A 462 10.17 9.43 -27.81
C ALA A 462 9.73 8.39 -28.84
N VAL A 463 8.83 7.50 -28.41
CA VAL A 463 8.12 6.57 -29.29
C VAL A 463 6.61 6.78 -29.16
N PRO A 464 5.86 6.80 -30.28
CA PRO A 464 4.40 6.94 -30.23
C PRO A 464 3.74 5.85 -29.40
N GLY A 465 2.79 6.25 -28.55
CA GLY A 465 1.99 5.37 -27.67
C GLY A 465 0.76 4.79 -28.35
N ASP A 466 0.83 4.42 -29.63
CA ASP A 466 -0.31 3.78 -30.32
C ASP A 466 -0.54 2.40 -29.72
N ALA A 467 -1.47 2.34 -28.76
CA ALA A 467 -1.96 1.10 -28.19
C ALA A 467 -2.97 0.49 -29.17
N THR A 468 -2.74 -0.76 -29.58
CA THR A 468 -3.77 -1.59 -30.18
C THR A 468 -5.01 -1.59 -29.29
N ALA A 469 -6.21 -1.65 -29.88
CA ALA A 469 -7.47 -1.70 -29.11
C ALA A 469 -7.51 -2.86 -28.11
N ALA A 470 -6.70 -3.91 -28.34
CA ALA A 470 -6.49 -4.99 -27.39
C ALA A 470 -5.75 -4.53 -26.12
N CYS A 471 -4.79 -3.61 -26.20
CA CYS A 471 -3.94 -3.24 -25.06
C CYS A 471 -4.59 -2.25 -24.09
N ARG A 472 -5.59 -1.47 -24.51
CA ARG A 472 -6.41 -0.66 -23.59
C ARG A 472 -7.79 -0.32 -24.19
N PRO A 473 -8.91 -0.55 -23.48
CA PRO A 473 -10.16 0.12 -23.74
C PRO A 473 -10.11 1.52 -23.08
N GLY A 474 -9.44 2.49 -23.70
CA GLY A 474 -9.27 3.84 -23.17
C GLY A 474 -8.80 4.84 -24.24
N PRO A 475 -8.71 6.15 -23.93
CA PRO A 475 -8.17 7.13 -24.86
C PRO A 475 -6.70 6.78 -25.22
N PRO A 476 -6.25 7.10 -26.45
CA PRO A 476 -4.89 6.81 -26.91
C PRO A 476 -3.86 7.45 -25.97
N ASP A 477 -2.80 6.71 -25.66
CA ASP A 477 -1.77 7.13 -24.72
C ASP A 477 -0.87 8.21 -25.33
N THR A 478 -0.30 9.04 -24.46
CA THR A 478 0.77 9.97 -24.79
C THR A 478 2.02 9.19 -25.21
N ALA A 479 2.89 9.82 -25.99
CA ALA A 479 4.17 9.22 -26.38
C ALA A 479 4.96 8.81 -25.12
N GLN A 480 5.69 7.70 -25.21
CA GLN A 480 6.59 7.27 -24.14
C GLN A 480 7.96 7.90 -24.39
N ASP A 481 8.45 8.65 -23.40
CA ASP A 481 9.71 9.36 -23.48
C ASP A 481 10.85 8.57 -22.83
N TYR A 482 12.04 8.74 -23.39
CA TYR A 482 13.27 8.07 -22.99
C TYR A 482 14.43 9.06 -23.00
N LEU A 483 15.43 8.79 -22.15
CA LEU A 483 16.67 9.54 -22.10
C LEU A 483 17.85 8.61 -22.30
N LEU A 484 18.67 8.92 -23.30
CA LEU A 484 20.00 8.32 -23.45
C LEU A 484 21.02 9.28 -22.82
N ALA A 485 21.93 8.75 -22.01
CA ALA A 485 22.95 9.53 -21.31
C ALA A 485 24.32 8.87 -21.39
N ALA A 486 25.39 9.67 -21.46
CA ALA A 486 26.78 9.21 -21.41
C ALA A 486 27.68 10.35 -20.91
N ALA A 487 28.97 10.11 -20.71
CA ALA A 487 29.92 11.15 -20.32
C ALA A 487 29.96 12.30 -21.35
N ASP A 488 30.00 11.94 -22.64
CA ASP A 488 29.80 12.85 -23.76
C ASP A 488 28.38 12.77 -24.30
N ARG A 489 27.98 13.74 -25.14
CA ARG A 489 26.62 13.76 -25.70
C ARG A 489 26.43 12.52 -26.59
N PRO A 490 25.54 11.58 -26.23
CA PRO A 490 25.43 10.33 -26.96
C PRO A 490 24.73 10.56 -28.31
N ALA A 491 25.19 9.84 -29.34
CA ALA A 491 24.56 9.83 -30.63
C ALA A 491 23.37 8.86 -30.63
N LEU A 492 22.17 9.37 -30.93
CA LEU A 492 20.97 8.55 -31.10
C LEU A 492 21.06 7.79 -32.43
N THR A 493 21.59 6.58 -32.35
CA THR A 493 21.86 5.70 -33.49
C THR A 493 21.44 4.28 -33.12
N LEU A 494 21.16 3.47 -34.14
CA LEU A 494 20.94 2.03 -33.99
C LEU A 494 22.26 1.31 -34.28
N ALA A 495 22.58 0.28 -33.50
CA ALA A 495 23.77 -0.52 -33.75
C ALA A 495 23.67 -1.20 -35.13
N PRO A 496 24.77 -1.30 -35.89
CA PRO A 496 24.75 -1.89 -37.23
C PRO A 496 24.44 -3.39 -37.21
N ASP A 497 24.69 -4.07 -36.10
CA ASP A 497 24.38 -5.47 -35.85
C ASP A 497 23.02 -5.68 -35.16
N ALA A 498 22.30 -4.60 -34.83
CA ALA A 498 20.96 -4.71 -34.27
C ALA A 498 20.01 -5.31 -35.32
N PRO A 499 19.16 -6.29 -34.95
CA PRO A 499 18.05 -6.66 -35.83
C PRO A 499 17.16 -5.43 -36.06
N PRO A 500 16.56 -5.29 -37.26
CA PRO A 500 15.75 -4.11 -37.58
C PRO A 500 14.58 -4.00 -36.59
N PRO A 501 14.53 -2.93 -35.77
CA PRO A 501 13.45 -2.75 -34.82
C PRO A 501 12.13 -2.50 -35.57
N ARG A 502 11.03 -2.95 -34.98
CA ARG A 502 9.67 -2.80 -35.53
C ARG A 502 9.12 -1.41 -35.27
N ALA A 503 9.49 -0.77 -34.16
CA ALA A 503 8.93 0.51 -33.71
C ALA A 503 9.79 1.72 -34.09
N LEU A 504 11.05 1.51 -34.43
CA LEU A 504 12.06 2.57 -34.49
C LEU A 504 12.74 2.62 -35.84
N THR A 505 13.05 3.82 -36.29
CA THR A 505 13.95 4.07 -37.40
C THR A 505 14.94 5.17 -37.01
N PRO A 506 16.12 5.24 -37.62
CA PRO A 506 17.04 6.34 -37.39
C PRO A 506 16.41 7.72 -37.63
N ASP A 507 15.49 7.83 -38.59
CA ASP A 507 14.78 9.07 -38.89
C ASP A 507 13.75 9.43 -37.81
N THR A 508 12.96 8.48 -37.32
CA THR A 508 11.98 8.73 -36.25
C THR A 508 12.65 9.07 -34.92
N LEU A 509 13.79 8.43 -34.61
CA LEU A 509 14.63 8.80 -33.47
C LEU A 509 15.16 10.23 -33.59
N ARG A 510 15.73 10.60 -34.74
CA ARG A 510 16.24 11.97 -34.96
C ARG A 510 15.13 13.01 -34.90
N ALA A 511 13.98 12.73 -35.51
CA ALA A 511 12.83 13.63 -35.52
C ALA A 511 12.25 13.85 -34.10
N SER A 512 12.04 12.77 -33.33
CA SER A 512 11.54 12.88 -31.95
C SER A 512 12.52 13.62 -31.04
N ALA A 513 13.82 13.34 -31.18
CA ALA A 513 14.85 14.03 -30.41
C ALA A 513 14.91 15.53 -30.72
N ALA A 514 14.81 15.91 -32.00
CA ALA A 514 14.75 17.32 -32.39
C ALA A 514 13.52 18.02 -31.80
N ARG A 515 12.35 17.36 -31.84
CA ARG A 515 11.10 17.86 -31.24
C ARG A 515 11.24 18.06 -29.73
N LEU A 516 11.67 17.04 -28.99
CA LEU A 516 11.82 17.14 -27.53
C LEU A 516 12.89 18.18 -27.15
N THR A 517 13.99 18.25 -27.89
CA THR A 517 15.00 19.30 -27.66
C THR A 517 14.44 20.70 -27.83
N ALA A 518 13.51 20.91 -28.78
CA ALA A 518 12.83 22.19 -28.95
C ALA A 518 11.82 22.52 -27.84
N LEU A 519 11.26 21.50 -27.19
CA LEU A 519 10.34 21.63 -26.04
C LEU A 519 11.07 21.75 -24.70
N ARG A 520 12.40 21.71 -24.70
CA ARG A 520 13.22 21.75 -23.49
C ARG A 520 13.04 23.09 -22.74
N PRO A 521 12.64 23.08 -21.46
CA PRO A 521 12.50 24.30 -20.67
C PRO A 521 13.83 25.06 -20.58
N LEU A 522 13.75 26.39 -20.65
CA LEU A 522 14.88 27.29 -20.38
C LEU A 522 15.46 27.07 -18.97
N HIS A 523 14.57 26.84 -18.00
CA HIS A 523 14.91 26.52 -16.62
C HIS A 523 14.32 25.14 -16.31
N PRO A 524 15.10 24.05 -16.48
CA PRO A 524 14.61 22.72 -16.17
C PRO A 524 14.34 22.60 -14.65
N PRO A 525 13.39 21.75 -14.24
CA PRO A 525 13.12 21.50 -12.83
C PRO A 525 14.38 20.98 -12.12
N PRO A 526 14.53 21.22 -10.81
CA PRO A 526 15.66 20.69 -10.05
C PRO A 526 15.64 19.16 -10.06
N PRO A 527 16.82 18.49 -9.96
CA PRO A 527 16.88 17.05 -9.88
C PRO A 527 16.15 16.53 -8.64
N LEU A 528 15.56 15.34 -8.76
CA LEU A 528 15.08 14.59 -7.60
C LEU A 528 16.27 14.21 -6.72
N THR A 529 16.08 14.29 -5.41
CA THR A 529 17.07 13.86 -4.42
C THR A 529 16.43 12.94 -3.41
N LEU A 530 17.22 12.09 -2.76
CA LEU A 530 16.70 11.18 -1.72
C LEU A 530 16.08 11.92 -0.53
N LEU A 531 16.49 13.17 -0.28
CA LEU A 531 15.98 14.02 0.80
C LEU A 531 14.92 15.03 0.34
N GLY A 532 14.69 15.14 -0.97
CA GLY A 532 13.74 16.08 -1.57
C GLY A 532 13.00 15.48 -2.75
N PRO A 533 12.20 14.42 -2.56
CA PRO A 533 11.20 14.00 -3.53
C PRO A 533 10.09 15.07 -3.50
N ARG A 534 10.19 16.07 -4.38
CA ARG A 534 9.16 17.11 -4.50
C ARG A 534 8.03 16.66 -5.39
#